data_AF-A0A921RB61-F1
#
_entry.id   AF-A0A921RB61-F1
#
_cell.length_a   1.000
_cell.length_b   1.000
_cell.length_c   1.000
_cell.angle_alpha   90.00
_cell.angle_beta   90.00
_cell.angle_gamma   90.00
#
_symmetry.space_group_name_H-M   'P 1'
#
loop_
_entity.id
_entity.type
_entity.pdbx_description
1 polymer ?
#
loop_
_entity_poly.entity_id
_entity_poly.type
_entity_poly.pdbx_seq_one_letter_code
_entity_poly.pdbx_strand_id
1 'polypeptide(L)'
;MATTTMILKMKLLIDTKKNRVLFAEANKDVVDFLFSLLALPVATIVKMLGKESMCGSVGNLYGSVENLDYSYVPRPKNFFKCSYTHCNDYVTDSSGVSCPSCGYKNRHIYTDVR
;
A
#
# COMPACT_ATOMS: atom_id res chain seq x y z
N MET A 1 4.84 17.40 18.95
CA MET A 1 4.50 16.65 17.72
C MET A 1 3.06 16.95 17.37
N ALA A 2 2.79 17.55 16.22
CA ALA A 2 1.42 17.71 15.75
C ALA A 2 0.91 16.33 15.29
N THR A 3 -0.08 15.78 15.98
CA THR A 3 -0.76 14.56 15.55
C THR A 3 -1.76 14.92 14.45
N THR A 4 -1.42 14.61 13.20
CA THR A 4 -2.35 14.71 12.08
C THR A 4 -3.37 13.57 12.21
N THR A 5 -4.61 13.89 12.56
CA THR A 5 -5.72 12.94 12.54
C THR A 5 -6.13 12.68 11.09
N MET A 6 -5.93 11.45 10.62
CA MET A 6 -6.45 11.03 9.32
C MET A 6 -7.95 10.78 9.42
N ILE A 7 -8.73 11.60 8.72
CA ILE A 7 -10.19 11.43 8.62
C ILE A 7 -10.48 10.60 7.38
N LEU A 8 -10.92 9.37 7.59
CA LEU A 8 -11.36 8.45 6.55
C LEU A 8 -12.81 8.78 6.17
N LYS A 9 -13.06 9.12 4.90
CA LYS A 9 -14.39 9.47 4.38
C LYS A 9 -14.77 8.58 3.20
N MET A 10 -15.99 8.05 3.22
CA MET A 10 -16.53 7.23 2.15
C MET A 10 -17.96 7.68 1.83
N LYS A 11 -18.31 7.70 0.55
CA LYS A 11 -19.67 8.01 0.08
C LYS A 11 -20.42 6.72 -0.19
N LEU A 12 -21.61 6.61 0.37
CA LEU A 12 -22.45 5.42 0.23
C LEU A 12 -23.67 5.74 -0.63
N LEU A 13 -24.00 4.83 -1.56
CA LEU A 13 -25.33 4.79 -2.16
C LEU A 13 -26.17 3.79 -1.37
N ILE A 14 -27.23 4.27 -0.71
CA ILE A 14 -28.06 3.46 0.18
C ILE A 14 -29.49 3.37 -0.37
N ASP A 15 -30.01 2.15 -0.46
CA ASP A 15 -31.44 1.89 -0.65
C ASP A 15 -32.11 1.90 0.73
N THR A 16 -32.72 3.02 1.09
CA THR A 16 -33.35 3.21 2.40
C THR A 16 -34.63 2.39 2.57
N LYS A 17 -35.31 2.02 1.47
CA LYS A 17 -36.52 1.20 1.53
C LYS A 17 -36.19 -0.24 1.91
N LYS A 18 -35.08 -0.76 1.40
CA LYS A 18 -34.57 -2.11 1.70
C LYS A 18 -33.48 -2.12 2.78
N ASN A 19 -33.16 -0.95 3.33
CA ASN A 19 -32.12 -0.73 4.34
C ASN A 19 -30.78 -1.39 4.01
N ARG A 20 -30.26 -1.18 2.79
CA ARG A 20 -29.01 -1.80 2.31
C ARG A 20 -28.12 -0.83 1.54
N VAL A 21 -26.81 -1.03 1.64
CA VAL A 21 -25.80 -0.30 0.84
C VAL A 21 -25.68 -0.95 -0.53
N LEU A 22 -25.79 -0.16 -1.59
CA LEU A 22 -25.64 -0.59 -2.98
C LEU A 22 -24.21 -0.38 -3.48
N PHE A 23 -23.61 0.77 -3.16
CA PHE A 23 -22.26 1.14 -3.59
C PHE A 23 -21.53 1.94 -2.52
N ALA A 24 -20.21 1.86 -2.57
CA ALA A 24 -19.27 2.54 -1.69
C ALA A 24 -18.16 3.17 -2.54
N GLU A 25 -18.05 4.48 -2.54
CA GLU A 25 -16.99 5.23 -3.22
C GLU A 25 -16.05 5.82 -2.17
N ALA A 26 -14.75 5.52 -2.28
CA ALA A 26 -13.74 5.89 -1.30
C ALA A 26 -12.49 6.44 -1.98
N ASN A 27 -11.76 7.31 -1.28
CA ASN A 27 -10.44 7.74 -1.72
C ASN A 27 -9.39 6.66 -1.43
N LYS A 28 -8.19 6.81 -2.02
CA LYS A 28 -7.08 5.87 -1.88
C LYS A 28 -6.73 5.57 -0.41
N ASP A 29 -6.72 6.58 0.46
CA ASP A 29 -6.33 6.40 1.87
C ASP A 29 -7.26 5.45 2.63
N VAL A 30 -8.57 5.48 2.35
CA VAL A 30 -9.55 4.55 2.93
C VAL A 30 -9.34 3.14 2.40
N VAL A 31 -9.10 3.01 1.10
CA VAL A 31 -8.88 1.71 0.44
C VAL A 31 -7.60 1.05 0.97
N ASP A 32 -6.50 1.81 1.05
CA ASP A 32 -5.23 1.35 1.61
C ASP A 32 -5.38 0.94 3.08
N PHE A 33 -6.14 1.72 3.87
CA PHE A 33 -6.42 1.37 5.26
C PHE A 33 -7.17 0.04 5.37
N LEU A 34 -8.25 -0.15 4.61
CA LEU A 34 -9.03 -1.39 4.62
C LEU A 34 -8.19 -2.60 4.20
N PHE A 35 -7.38 -2.47 3.14
CA PHE A 35 -6.49 -3.54 2.71
C PHE A 35 -5.38 -3.82 3.73
N SER A 36 -4.81 -2.80 4.38
CA SER A 36 -3.80 -3.01 5.42
C SER A 36 -4.35 -3.79 6.62
N LEU A 37 -5.62 -3.55 6.98
CA LEU A 37 -6.33 -4.29 8.03
C LEU A 37 -6.61 -5.74 7.61
N LEU A 38 -6.99 -5.94 6.35
CA LEU A 38 -7.39 -7.23 5.81
C LEU A 38 -6.22 -8.07 5.28
N ALA A 39 -5.03 -7.50 5.10
CA ALA A 39 -3.88 -8.18 4.50
C ALA A 39 -3.51 -9.46 5.28
N LEU A 40 -3.36 -9.36 6.60
CA LEU A 40 -3.02 -10.50 7.44
C LEU A 40 -4.17 -11.54 7.55
N PRO A 41 -5.43 -11.14 7.85
CA PRO A 41 -6.56 -12.06 7.85
C PRO A 41 -6.73 -12.80 6.53
N VAL A 42 -6.71 -12.09 5.40
CA VAL A 42 -6.89 -12.68 4.07
C VAL A 42 -5.73 -13.60 3.73
N ALA A 43 -4.48 -13.19 3.92
CA ALA A 43 -3.31 -14.03 3.66
C ALA A 43 -3.33 -15.32 4.50
N THR A 44 -3.78 -15.23 5.76
CA THR A 44 -3.90 -16.39 6.65
C THR A 44 -4.97 -17.35 6.14
N ILE A 45 -6.15 -16.86 5.79
CA ILE A 45 -7.23 -17.68 5.26
C ILE A 45 -6.80 -18.33 3.93
N VAL A 46 -6.09 -17.60 3.05
CA VAL A 46 -5.55 -18.14 1.78
C VAL A 46 -4.60 -19.31 2.08
N LYS A 47 -3.70 -19.13 3.06
CA LYS A 47 -2.73 -20.17 3.45
C LYS A 47 -3.40 -21.40 4.07
N MET A 48 -4.48 -21.21 4.84
CA MET A 48 -5.16 -22.31 5.54
C MET A 48 -6.10 -23.10 4.62
N LEU A 49 -6.87 -22.42 3.79
CA LEU A 49 -7.85 -23.07 2.91
C LEU A 49 -7.18 -23.54 1.61
N GLY A 50 -6.22 -22.78 1.08
CA GLY A 50 -5.73 -22.95 -0.28
C GLY A 50 -6.59 -22.19 -1.29
N LYS A 51 -6.01 -21.84 -2.43
CA LYS A 51 -6.62 -20.94 -3.44
C LYS A 51 -7.93 -21.48 -4.02
N GLU A 52 -8.03 -22.81 -4.18
CA GLU A 52 -9.16 -23.50 -4.82
C GLU A 52 -10.39 -23.68 -3.90
N SER A 53 -10.23 -23.51 -2.59
CA SER A 53 -11.30 -23.76 -1.61
C SER A 53 -11.84 -22.46 -0.99
N MET A 54 -11.31 -21.30 -1.40
CA MET A 54 -11.86 -20.00 -1.02
C MET A 54 -13.16 -19.71 -1.77
N CYS A 55 -14.30 -19.83 -1.09
CA CYS A 55 -15.61 -19.49 -1.65
C CYS A 55 -16.15 -18.16 -1.13
N GLY A 56 -17.00 -17.50 -1.92
CA GLY A 56 -17.73 -16.29 -1.52
C GLY A 56 -16.95 -14.99 -1.73
N SER A 57 -17.18 -14.00 -0.88
CA SER A 57 -16.62 -12.66 -1.04
C SER A 57 -15.09 -12.61 -0.93
N VAL A 58 -14.49 -13.47 -0.10
CA VAL A 58 -13.02 -13.51 0.09
C VAL A 58 -12.31 -14.08 -1.13
N GLY A 59 -12.86 -15.14 -1.74
CA GLY A 59 -12.33 -15.69 -3.00
C GLY A 59 -12.43 -14.67 -4.15
N ASN A 60 -13.58 -13.98 -4.26
CA ASN A 60 -13.76 -12.90 -5.22
C ASN A 60 -12.78 -11.76 -4.99
N LEU A 61 -12.57 -11.34 -3.74
CA LEU A 61 -11.61 -10.30 -3.38
C LEU A 61 -10.19 -10.69 -3.79
N TYR A 62 -9.78 -11.92 -3.47
CA TYR A 62 -8.46 -12.42 -3.84
C TYR A 62 -8.27 -12.44 -5.36
N GLY A 63 -9.25 -12.96 -6.11
CA GLY A 63 -9.24 -12.91 -7.57
C GLY A 63 -9.19 -11.49 -8.12
N SER A 64 -9.92 -10.53 -7.53
CA SER A 64 -9.86 -9.12 -7.94
C SER A 64 -8.49 -8.50 -7.68
N VAL A 65 -7.81 -8.84 -6.58
CA VAL A 65 -6.45 -8.37 -6.28
C VAL A 65 -5.44 -8.96 -7.25
N GLU A 66 -5.57 -10.25 -7.60
CA GLU A 66 -4.69 -10.87 -8.60
C GLU A 66 -4.86 -10.28 -10.01
N ASN A 67 -6.08 -9.84 -10.36
CA ASN A 67 -6.39 -9.19 -11.63
C ASN A 67 -6.25 -7.66 -11.58
N LEU A 68 -5.85 -7.09 -10.44
CA LEU A 68 -5.70 -5.65 -10.30
C LEU A 68 -4.48 -5.19 -11.11
N ASP A 69 -4.64 -4.09 -11.87
CA ASP A 69 -3.52 -3.54 -12.62
C ASP A 69 -2.38 -3.12 -11.67
N TYR A 70 -1.14 -3.46 -12.04
CA TYR A 70 0.06 -3.16 -11.25
C TYR A 70 0.30 -1.66 -10.98
N SER A 71 -0.39 -0.77 -11.69
CA SER A 71 -0.39 0.68 -11.38
C SER A 71 -1.08 1.00 -10.05
N TYR A 72 -2.00 0.15 -9.56
CA TYR A 72 -2.70 0.32 -8.29
C TYR A 72 -2.03 -0.40 -7.11
N VAL A 73 -1.05 -1.27 -7.38
CA VAL A 73 -0.27 -1.94 -6.34
C VAL A 73 0.93 -1.06 -5.96
N PRO A 74 1.13 -0.72 -4.66
CA PRO A 74 2.31 -0.01 -4.22
C PRO A 74 3.57 -0.73 -4.69
N ARG A 75 4.42 -0.03 -5.45
CA ARG A 75 5.69 -0.59 -5.90
C ARG A 75 6.72 -0.42 -4.79
N PRO A 76 7.59 -1.43 -4.61
CA PRO A 76 8.67 -1.29 -3.66
C PRO A 76 9.53 -0.09 -4.01
N LYS A 77 9.79 0.77 -3.02
CA LYS A 77 10.66 1.94 -3.18
C LYS A 77 12.04 1.63 -2.66
N ASN A 78 13.04 1.81 -3.50
CA ASN A 78 14.43 1.68 -3.09
C ASN A 78 14.91 3.02 -2.54
N PHE A 79 15.46 3.00 -1.33
CA PHE A 79 16.07 4.16 -0.72
C PHE A 79 17.58 4.07 -0.82
N PHE A 80 18.20 5.18 -1.18
CA PHE A 80 19.62 5.36 -1.37
C PHE A 80 20.13 6.47 -0.45
N LYS A 81 21.33 6.27 0.13
CA LYS A 81 22.01 7.26 0.97
C LYS A 81 23.34 7.63 0.33
N CYS A 82 23.80 8.85 0.57
CA CYS A 82 25.16 9.22 0.22
C CYS A 82 26.17 8.21 0.81
N SER A 83 27.10 7.74 -0.03
CA SER A 83 28.12 6.76 0.39
C SER A 83 29.23 7.38 1.24
N TYR A 84 29.35 8.70 1.25
CA TYR A 84 30.39 9.41 1.99
C TYR A 84 30.02 9.49 3.47
N THR A 85 30.85 8.92 4.34
CA THR A 85 30.59 8.77 5.78
C THR A 85 30.44 10.09 6.53
N HIS A 86 30.98 11.19 6.00
CA HIS A 86 30.84 12.54 6.58
C HIS A 86 29.67 13.34 5.98
N CYS A 87 28.86 12.73 5.10
CA CYS A 87 27.68 13.35 4.49
C CYS A 87 26.49 12.40 4.65
N ASN A 88 25.84 12.43 5.82
CA ASN A 88 24.83 11.44 6.21
C ASN A 88 23.37 11.91 6.14
N ASP A 89 23.13 13.16 5.73
CA ASP A 89 21.80 13.75 5.85
C ASP A 89 20.96 13.60 4.57
N TYR A 90 21.58 13.15 3.48
CA TYR A 90 20.91 12.96 2.19
C TYR A 90 20.42 11.52 1.99
N VAL A 91 19.10 11.37 1.84
CA VAL A 91 18.41 10.13 1.43
C VAL A 91 17.53 10.45 0.23
N THR A 92 17.49 9.54 -0.74
CA THR A 92 16.69 9.68 -1.97
C THR A 92 16.06 8.35 -2.36
N ASP A 93 14.90 8.39 -3.03
CA ASP A 93 14.27 7.23 -3.67
C ASP A 93 14.64 7.10 -5.16
N SER A 94 15.46 8.03 -5.67
CA SER A 94 15.89 8.07 -7.06
C SER A 94 17.19 7.27 -7.26
N SER A 95 17.17 6.31 -8.18
CA SER A 95 18.35 5.50 -8.50
C SER A 95 19.36 6.26 -9.37
N GLY A 96 20.65 6.09 -9.07
CA GLY A 96 21.73 6.57 -9.95
C GLY A 96 22.05 8.07 -9.87
N VAL A 97 21.34 8.82 -9.03
CA VAL A 97 21.67 10.23 -8.78
C VAL A 97 22.85 10.35 -7.81
N SER A 98 23.67 11.39 -7.99
CA SER A 98 24.73 11.75 -7.03
C SER A 98 24.18 12.61 -5.91
N CYS A 99 24.81 12.56 -4.74
CA CYS A 99 24.46 13.41 -3.61
C CYS A 99 24.65 14.89 -3.97
N PRO A 100 23.62 15.75 -3.86
CA PRO A 100 23.71 17.16 -4.21
C PRO A 100 24.64 17.95 -3.29
N SER A 101 24.87 17.46 -2.07
CA SER A 101 25.70 18.14 -1.06
C SER A 101 27.20 17.95 -1.27
N CYS A 102 27.63 16.78 -1.78
CA CYS A 102 29.07 16.45 -1.88
C CYS A 102 29.49 15.78 -3.20
N GLY A 103 28.56 15.52 -4.12
CA GLY A 103 28.83 14.91 -5.43
C GLY A 103 29.11 13.40 -5.42
N TYR A 104 29.22 12.76 -4.24
CA TYR A 104 29.45 11.32 -4.13
C TYR A 104 28.24 10.50 -4.59
N LYS A 105 28.50 9.28 -5.05
CA LYS A 105 27.44 8.34 -5.42
C LYS A 105 26.62 7.92 -4.21
N ASN A 106 25.32 7.75 -4.42
CA ASN A 106 24.45 7.16 -3.42
C ASN A 106 24.52 5.62 -3.50
N ARG A 107 24.55 4.97 -2.34
CA ARG A 107 24.46 3.50 -2.20
C ARG A 107 23.06 3.11 -1.74
N HIS A 108 22.61 1.93 -2.16
CA HIS A 108 21.35 1.36 -1.68
C HIS A 108 21.43 1.12 -0.18
N ILE A 109 20.33 1.38 0.53
CA ILE A 109 20.21 1.19 1.97
C ILE A 109 19.18 0.11 2.26
N TYR A 110 17.95 0.30 1.78
CA TYR A 110 16.84 -0.62 1.98
C TYR A 110 15.76 -0.42 0.91
N THR A 111 14.91 -1.43 0.79
CA THR A 111 13.72 -1.41 -0.05
C THR A 111 12.50 -1.37 0.86
N ASP A 112 11.67 -0.34 0.73
CA ASP A 112 10.37 -0.29 1.37
C ASP A 112 9.36 -1.08 0.52
N VAL A 113 8.71 -2.06 1.13
CA VAL A 113 7.71 -2.95 0.52
C VAL A 113 6.30 -2.66 1.03
N ARG A 114 6.10 -1.55 1.75
CA ARG A 114 4.79 -1.12 2.26
C ARG A 114 3.86 -0.61 1.17
#